data_AF-A0ABD1EIR2-F1
#
_entry.id   AF-A0ABD1EIR2-F1
#
_cell.length_a   1.000
_cell.length_b   1.000
_cell.length_c   1.000
_cell.angle_alpha   90.00
_cell.angle_beta   90.00
_cell.angle_gamma   90.00
#
_symmetry.space_group_name_H-M   'P 1'
#
loop_
_entity.id
_entity.type
_entity.pdbx_description
1 polymer ?
#
loop_
_entity_poly.entity_id
_entity_poly.type
_entity_poly.pdbx_seq_one_letter_code
_entity_poly.pdbx_strand_id
1 'polypeptide(L)'
;MEALEKRLPIHDMDIRKWALEANQNVGLDHTAFKAFDTWIKTFKRHHRIVSRKITKFITKKNLLEQDVIIKKPKEFVEAIKKKWILMEMTTYSYITLTKADLI
;
A
#
# COMPACT_ATOMS: atom_id res chain seq x y z
N MET A 1 8.79 1.41 -12.24
CA MET A 1 7.94 2.62 -12.11
C MET A 1 7.10 2.62 -10.83
N GLU A 2 7.55 2.00 -9.73
CA GLU A 2 6.73 1.81 -8.52
C GLU A 2 6.86 2.98 -7.51
N ALA A 3 7.99 3.72 -7.54
CA ALA A 3 8.25 4.84 -6.63
C ALA A 3 7.39 6.08 -6.94
N LEU A 4 6.95 6.25 -8.19
CA LEU A 4 6.12 7.38 -8.61
C LEU A 4 4.70 7.27 -8.05
N GLU A 5 4.14 6.05 -8.04
CA GLU A 5 2.80 5.77 -7.50
C GLU A 5 2.75 5.95 -5.97
N LYS A 6 3.82 5.57 -5.26
CA LYS A 6 3.89 5.65 -3.80
C LYS A 6 4.19 7.06 -3.26
N ARG A 7 4.34 8.06 -4.13
CA ARG A 7 4.74 9.45 -3.79
C ARG A 7 5.91 9.50 -2.79
N LEU A 8 6.87 8.60 -2.92
CA LEU A 8 8.00 8.55 -2.01
C LEU A 8 8.98 9.69 -2.36
N PRO A 9 9.60 10.33 -1.35
CA PRO A 9 10.66 11.29 -1.61
C PRO A 9 11.82 10.58 -2.30
N ILE A 10 12.17 11.01 -3.51
CA ILE A 10 13.28 10.47 -4.30
C ILE A 10 14.51 11.32 -4.00
N HIS A 11 15.56 10.70 -3.49
CA HIS A 11 16.84 11.35 -3.25
C HIS A 11 17.81 11.14 -4.42
N ASP A 12 18.84 11.98 -4.47
CA ASP A 12 19.87 11.95 -5.51
C ASP A 12 20.61 10.61 -5.51
N MET A 13 20.77 9.98 -4.35
CA MET A 13 21.34 8.63 -4.22
C MET A 13 20.48 7.58 -4.91
N ASP A 14 19.16 7.67 -4.79
CA ASP A 14 18.23 6.72 -5.43
C ASP A 14 18.33 6.84 -6.95
N ILE A 15 18.35 8.09 -7.46
CA ILE A 15 18.51 8.36 -8.89
C ILE A 15 19.85 7.84 -9.40
N ARG A 16 20.94 8.05 -8.65
CA ARG A 16 22.27 7.54 -9.02
C ARG A 16 22.29 6.02 -9.07
N LYS A 17 21.71 5.36 -8.07
CA LYS A 17 21.62 3.90 -8.01
C LYS A 17 20.85 3.35 -9.22
N TRP A 18 19.66 3.86 -9.49
CA TRP A 18 18.85 3.43 -10.64
C TRP A 18 19.54 3.71 -11.99
N ALA A 19 20.26 4.81 -12.10
CA ALA A 19 20.99 5.15 -13.32
C ALA A 19 22.13 4.15 -13.58
N LEU A 20 22.86 3.72 -12.54
CA LEU A 20 23.92 2.71 -12.67
C LEU A 20 23.36 1.32 -12.96
N GLU A 21 22.27 0.92 -12.28
CA GLU A 21 21.56 -0.34 -12.56
C GLU A 21 21.04 -0.37 -14.01
N ALA A 22 20.44 0.72 -14.48
CA ALA A 22 20.01 0.84 -15.88
C ALA A 22 21.19 0.76 -16.86
N ASN A 23 22.32 1.40 -16.54
CA ASN A 23 23.52 1.35 -17.37
C ASN A 23 24.09 -0.08 -17.49
N GLN A 24 24.07 -0.84 -16.39
CA GLN A 24 24.45 -2.26 -16.38
C GLN A 24 23.50 -3.09 -17.25
N ASN A 25 22.18 -2.86 -17.15
CA ASN A 25 21.18 -3.59 -17.93
C ASN A 25 21.29 -3.31 -19.44
N VAL A 26 21.72 -2.12 -19.83
CA VAL A 26 21.90 -1.73 -21.24
C VAL A 26 23.28 -2.17 -21.79
N GLY A 27 24.18 -2.68 -20.93
CA GLY A 27 25.50 -3.17 -21.35
C GLY A 27 26.45 -2.06 -21.78
N LEU A 28 26.25 -0.84 -21.29
CA LEU A 28 27.11 0.31 -21.58
C LEU A 28 28.38 0.25 -20.73
N ASP A 29 29.49 0.71 -21.31
CA ASP A 29 30.78 0.77 -20.61
C ASP A 29 30.66 1.63 -19.34
N HIS A 30 31.01 1.01 -18.21
CA HIS A 30 30.96 1.61 -16.88
C HIS A 30 31.92 2.80 -16.73
N THR A 31 32.91 2.92 -17.62
CA THR A 31 33.84 4.06 -17.63
C THR A 31 33.24 5.30 -18.27
N ALA A 32 32.30 5.14 -19.23
CA ALA A 32 31.70 6.23 -19.97
C ALA A 32 30.57 6.94 -19.22
N PHE A 33 29.83 6.20 -18.37
CA PHE A 33 28.69 6.75 -17.63
C PHE A 33 28.79 6.52 -16.13
N LYS A 34 29.00 7.62 -15.38
CA LYS A 34 29.16 7.61 -13.91
C LYS A 34 28.04 8.28 -13.13
N ALA A 35 26.94 8.64 -13.80
CA ALA A 35 25.81 9.36 -13.21
C ALA A 35 26.26 10.54 -12.33
N PHE A 36 27.08 11.45 -12.87
CA PHE A 36 27.61 12.62 -12.16
C PHE A 36 26.50 13.55 -11.64
N ASP A 37 26.81 14.38 -10.65
CA ASP A 37 25.83 15.31 -10.05
C ASP A 37 25.22 16.28 -11.07
N THR A 38 25.99 16.68 -12.08
CA THR A 38 25.51 17.49 -13.20
C THR A 38 24.47 16.76 -14.04
N TRP A 39 24.68 15.46 -14.29
CA TRP A 39 23.71 14.60 -14.96
C TRP A 39 22.44 14.46 -14.12
N ILE A 40 22.57 14.18 -12.82
CA ILE A 40 21.43 14.06 -11.90
C ILE A 40 20.62 15.36 -11.85
N LYS A 41 21.27 16.53 -11.79
CA LYS A 41 20.59 17.84 -11.84
C LYS A 41 19.82 18.04 -13.15
N THR A 42 20.43 17.68 -14.27
CA THR A 42 19.81 17.79 -15.61
C THR A 42 18.63 16.84 -15.74
N PHE A 43 18.80 15.60 -15.29
CA PHE A 43 17.76 14.57 -15.25
C PHE A 43 16.57 15.03 -14.41
N LYS A 44 16.83 15.54 -13.19
CA LYS A 44 15.79 16.10 -12.32
C LYS A 44 15.04 17.26 -12.97
N ARG A 45 15.76 18.19 -13.62
CA ARG A 45 15.13 19.31 -14.35
C ARG A 45 14.25 18.82 -15.50
N HIS A 46 14.75 17.88 -16.29
CA HIS A 46 14.03 17.33 -17.45
C HIS A 46 12.74 16.61 -17.04
N HIS A 47 12.80 15.82 -15.96
CA HIS A 47 11.66 15.06 -15.44
C HIS A 47 10.85 15.80 -14.37
N ARG A 48 11.14 17.09 -14.13
CA ARG A 48 10.47 17.92 -13.10
C ARG A 48 10.49 17.28 -11.70
N ILE A 49 11.54 16.54 -11.39
CA ILE A 49 11.76 15.92 -10.09
C ILE A 49 12.44 16.95 -9.19
N VAL A 50 11.78 17.32 -8.10
CA VAL A 50 12.31 18.22 -7.08
C VAL A 50 12.47 17.47 -5.77
N SER A 51 13.59 17.72 -5.09
CA SER A 51 13.85 17.21 -3.74
C SER A 51 12.81 17.80 -2.80
N ARG A 52 11.86 16.98 -2.36
CA ARG A 52 10.76 17.41 -1.49
C ARG A 52 10.80 16.60 -0.20
N LYS A 53 10.90 17.28 0.93
CA LYS A 53 10.59 16.69 2.24
C LYS A 53 9.07 16.62 2.36
N ILE A 54 8.51 15.42 2.33
CA ILE A 54 7.07 15.24 2.53
C ILE A 54 6.81 15.24 4.04
N THR A 55 6.44 16.39 4.57
CA THR A 55 5.93 16.49 5.95
C THR A 55 4.44 16.14 5.95
N LYS A 56 4.09 14.98 6.50
CA LYS A 56 2.69 14.67 6.81
C LYS A 56 2.31 15.46 8.08
N PHE A 57 1.45 16.47 7.96
CA PHE A 57 0.86 17.11 9.12
C PHE A 57 -0.19 16.17 9.71
N ILE A 58 0.22 15.35 10.66
CA ILE A 58 -0.68 14.47 11.38
C ILE A 58 -1.25 15.25 12.57
N THR A 59 -2.54 15.54 12.56
CA THR A 59 -3.23 16.14 13.70
C THR A 59 -3.57 15.06 14.73
N LYS A 60 -3.75 15.44 16.01
CA LYS A 60 -4.21 14.50 17.06
C LYS A 60 -5.53 13.82 16.67
N LYS A 61 -6.41 14.52 15.95
CA LYS A 61 -7.65 13.99 15.38
C LYS A 61 -7.40 12.85 14.38
N ASN A 62 -6.44 13.02 13.46
CA ASN A 62 -6.08 11.97 12.48
C ASN A 62 -5.56 10.69 13.15
N LEU A 63 -4.83 10.80 14.27
CA LEU A 63 -4.37 9.63 15.03
C LEU A 63 -5.53 8.89 15.69
N LEU A 64 -6.45 9.62 16.32
CA LEU A 64 -7.62 9.04 16.97
C LEU A 64 -8.59 8.42 15.95
N GLU A 65 -8.74 9.04 14.78
CA GLU A 65 -9.61 8.54 13.72
C GLU A 65 -9.03 7.31 13.01
N GLN A 66 -7.71 7.16 12.91
CA GLN A 66 -7.10 5.95 12.34
C GLN A 66 -7.51 4.68 13.07
N ASP A 67 -7.48 4.69 14.41
CA ASP A 67 -7.91 3.55 15.21
C ASP A 67 -9.40 3.23 14.98
N VAL A 68 -10.23 4.25 14.84
CA VAL A 68 -11.67 4.09 14.57
C VAL A 68 -11.91 3.54 13.15
N ILE A 69 -11.19 4.05 12.16
CA ILE A 69 -11.27 3.61 10.76
C ILE A 69 -10.81 2.15 10.61
N ILE A 70 -9.87 1.70 11.44
CA ILE A 70 -9.39 0.30 11.41
C ILE A 70 -10.29 -0.64 12.22
N LYS A 71 -10.84 -0.19 13.36
CA LYS A 71 -11.68 -1.03 14.23
C LYS A 71 -13.07 -1.26 13.66
N LYS A 72 -13.75 -0.22 13.17
CA LYS A 72 -15.14 -0.31 12.69
C LYS A 72 -15.36 -1.38 11.61
N PRO A 73 -14.50 -1.51 10.57
CA PRO A 73 -14.66 -2.55 9.56
C PRO A 73 -14.47 -3.96 10.13
N LYS A 74 -13.54 -4.14 11.08
CA LYS A 74 -13.29 -5.44 11.71
C LYS A 74 -14.49 -5.88 12.55
N GLU A 75 -15.01 -4.96 13.38
CA GLU A 75 -16.21 -5.20 14.19
C GLU A 75 -17.43 -5.54 13.32
N PHE A 76 -17.60 -4.86 12.19
CA PHE A 76 -18.66 -5.14 11.23
C PHE A 76 -18.55 -6.55 10.62
N VAL A 77 -17.34 -6.94 10.17
CA VAL A 77 -17.11 -8.28 9.62
C VAL A 77 -17.36 -9.37 10.66
N GLU A 78 -16.92 -9.16 11.90
CA GLU A 78 -17.18 -10.09 12.99
C GLU A 78 -18.67 -10.20 13.32
N ALA A 79 -19.40 -9.10 13.31
CA ALA A 79 -20.85 -9.10 13.54
C ALA A 79 -21.59 -9.89 12.46
N ILE A 80 -21.22 -9.72 11.18
CA ILE A 80 -21.82 -10.50 10.09
C ILE A 80 -21.50 -11.99 10.23
N LYS A 81 -20.25 -12.35 10.55
CA LYS A 81 -19.88 -13.76 10.76
C LYS A 81 -20.68 -14.41 11.88
N LYS A 82 -20.82 -13.72 13.02
CA LYS A 82 -21.65 -14.21 14.14
C LYS A 82 -23.11 -14.39 13.72
N LYS A 83 -23.67 -13.42 12.98
CA LYS A 83 -25.05 -13.50 12.48
C LYS A 83 -25.26 -14.67 11.52
N TRP A 84 -24.29 -14.91 10.62
CA TRP A 84 -24.32 -16.04 9.68
C TRP A 84 -24.32 -17.38 10.41
N ILE A 85 -23.42 -17.57 11.36
CA ILE A 85 -23.34 -18.80 12.17
C ILE A 85 -24.64 -19.02 12.95
N LEU A 86 -25.22 -17.96 13.53
CA LEU A 86 -26.49 -18.05 14.24
C LEU A 86 -27.65 -18.44 13.30
N MET A 87 -27.68 -17.90 12.08
CA MET A 87 -28.67 -18.28 11.06
C MET A 87 -28.50 -19.73 10.59
N GLU A 88 -27.27 -20.23 10.46
CA GLU A 88 -27.02 -21.63 10.10
C GLU A 88 -27.47 -22.60 11.21
N MET A 89 -27.14 -22.29 12.47
CA MET A 89 -27.51 -23.13 13.62
C MET A 89 -29.02 -23.16 13.85
N THR A 90 -29.70 -22.02 13.68
CA THR A 90 -31.15 -21.95 13.78
C THR A 90 -31.81 -22.72 12.64
N THR A 91 -31.36 -22.53 11.40
CA THR A 91 -31.88 -23.27 10.23
C THR A 91 -31.72 -24.78 10.41
N TYR A 92 -30.58 -25.24 10.92
CA TYR A 92 -30.34 -26.66 11.20
C TYR A 92 -31.30 -27.20 12.27
N SER A 93 -31.54 -26.43 13.35
CA SER A 93 -32.50 -26.80 14.39
C SER A 93 -33.96 -26.86 13.88
N TYR A 94 -34.38 -25.96 12.99
CA TYR A 94 -35.74 -26.00 12.44
C TYR A 94 -35.95 -27.20 11.50
N ILE A 95 -34.94 -27.56 10.71
CA ILE A 95 -35.00 -28.73 9.80
C ILE A 95 -35.05 -30.05 10.59
N THR A 96 -34.33 -30.15 11.71
CA THR A 96 -34.36 -31.36 12.55
C THR A 96 -35.68 -31.52 13.29
N LEU A 97 -36.28 -30.43 13.79
CA LEU A 97 -37.58 -30.46 14.45
C LEU A 97 -38.70 -30.81 13.47
N THR A 98 -38.71 -30.22 12.27
CA THR A 98 -39.72 -30.53 11.24
C THR A 98 -39.65 -31.94 10.68
N LYS A 99 -38.46 -32.59 10.69
CA LYS A 99 -38.32 -34.02 10.35
C LYS A 99 -38.81 -34.95 11.45
N ALA A 100 -38.79 -34.52 12.72
CA ALA A 100 -39.29 -35.32 13.85
C ALA A 100 -40.83 -35.33 13.91
N ASP A 101 -41.49 -34.27 13.43
CA ASP A 101 -42.96 -34.16 13.36
C ASP A 101 -43.58 -34.86 12.14
N LEU A 102 -42.77 -35.44 11.25
CA LEU A 102 -43.17 -36.14 10.01
C LEU A 102 -43.07 -37.68 10.10
N ILE A 103 -42.85 -38.22 11.30
CA ILE A 103 -42.86 -39.67 11.62
C ILE A 103 -44.02 -39.95 12.56
#